data_AF-A0A8T7H2I2-F1
#
_entry.id   AF-A0A8T7H2I2-F1
#
_cell.length_a   1.000
_cell.length_b   1.000
_cell.length_c   1.000
_cell.angle_alpha   90.00
_cell.angle_beta   90.00
_cell.angle_gamma   90.00
#
_symmetry.space_group_name_H-M   'P 1'
#
loop_
_entity.id
_entity.type
_entity.pdbx_description
1 polymer ?
#
loop_
_entity_poly.entity_id
_entity_poly.type
_entity_poly.pdbx_seq_one_letter_code
_entity_poly.pdbx_strand_id
1 'polypeptide(L)'
;MLEMLGVGPRDVLVDLGCGDGRVVVKAAKRGARSVCVEIDRVLCNVTEIWARVEGVEDRVEVICKSFFDVDLGSVNPTIVYAYLYPSVLEQLSPKLEDELSDGTIIVTLDFAIRGWSPVYARVLVDENKFDRVLWMYVTGLSNPKARRVGIAKNLGLFVSRLRSRSLRGVSNA
;
A
#
# COMPACT_ATOMS: atom_id res chain seq x y z
N MET A 1 1.41 6.95 -8.43
CA MET A 1 1.86 5.98 -7.39
C MET A 1 1.96 4.56 -7.93
N LEU A 2 0.87 3.95 -8.41
CA LEU A 2 0.86 2.54 -8.86
C LEU A 2 1.91 2.24 -9.95
N GLU A 3 2.10 3.14 -10.92
CA GLU A 3 3.15 3.02 -11.94
C GLU A 3 4.56 3.07 -11.36
N MET A 4 4.81 4.01 -10.44
CA MET A 4 6.11 4.13 -9.75
C MET A 4 6.49 2.86 -9.00
N LEU A 5 5.50 2.18 -8.41
CA LEU A 5 5.71 0.90 -7.72
C LEU A 5 5.80 -0.30 -8.66
N GLY A 6 5.42 -0.15 -9.94
CA GLY A 6 5.29 -1.22 -10.90
C GLY A 6 4.24 -2.26 -10.51
N VAL A 7 3.10 -1.81 -9.97
CA VAL A 7 2.01 -2.71 -9.51
C VAL A 7 1.52 -3.58 -10.65
N GLY A 8 1.40 -4.89 -10.41
CA GLY A 8 0.92 -5.83 -11.41
C GLY A 8 0.41 -7.16 -10.84
N PRO A 9 0.29 -8.21 -11.67
CA PRO A 9 -0.38 -9.47 -11.32
C PRO A 9 0.24 -10.29 -10.18
N ARG A 10 1.43 -9.92 -9.71
CA ARG A 10 2.11 -10.59 -8.59
C ARG A 10 1.89 -9.87 -7.26
N ASP A 11 1.24 -8.72 -7.29
CA ASP A 11 1.03 -7.91 -6.11
C ASP A 11 -0.34 -8.19 -5.48
N VAL A 12 -0.32 -8.15 -4.16
CA VAL A 12 -1.51 -8.07 -3.31
C VAL A 12 -1.50 -6.68 -2.71
N LEU A 13 -2.40 -5.81 -3.16
CA LEU A 13 -2.55 -4.45 -2.67
C LEU A 13 -3.67 -4.38 -1.65
N VAL A 14 -3.38 -3.89 -0.45
CA VAL A 14 -4.38 -3.57 0.57
C VAL A 14 -4.50 -2.06 0.69
N ASP A 15 -5.71 -1.53 0.63
CA ASP A 15 -6.03 -0.13 0.89
C ASP A 15 -6.78 0.01 2.21
N LEU A 16 -6.20 0.71 3.18
CA LEU A 16 -6.73 0.88 4.53
C LEU A 16 -7.47 2.23 4.63
N GLY A 17 -8.80 2.19 4.76
CA GLY A 17 -9.65 3.37 4.58
C GLY A 17 -9.84 3.68 3.10
N CYS A 18 -10.22 2.65 2.36
CA CYS A 18 -10.25 2.61 0.90
C CYS A 18 -11.27 3.57 0.25
N GLY A 19 -12.26 4.04 1.02
CA GLY A 19 -13.22 5.04 0.56
C GLY A 19 -14.02 4.56 -0.66
N ASP A 20 -13.98 5.34 -1.75
CA ASP A 20 -14.70 5.02 -2.99
C ASP A 20 -14.05 3.95 -3.86
N GLY A 21 -12.97 3.30 -3.38
CA GLY A 21 -12.34 2.18 -4.07
C GLY A 21 -11.44 2.58 -5.24
N ARG A 22 -11.20 3.88 -5.46
CA ARG A 22 -10.45 4.35 -6.65
C ARG A 22 -9.04 3.74 -6.78
N VAL A 23 -8.36 3.44 -5.67
CA VAL A 23 -7.00 2.89 -5.71
C VAL A 23 -7.03 1.40 -5.98
N VAL A 24 -7.86 0.64 -5.25
CA VAL A 24 -8.00 -0.82 -5.44
C VAL A 24 -8.49 -1.16 -6.84
N VAL A 25 -9.47 -0.42 -7.39
CA VAL A 25 -9.95 -0.65 -8.76
C VAL A 25 -8.85 -0.34 -9.78
N LYS A 26 -8.13 0.78 -9.63
CA LYS A 26 -6.99 1.11 -10.51
C LYS A 26 -5.85 0.09 -10.41
N ALA A 27 -5.64 -0.53 -9.25
CA ALA A 27 -4.65 -1.60 -9.06
C ALA A 27 -5.10 -2.92 -9.70
N ALA A 28 -6.37 -3.29 -9.52
CA ALA A 28 -6.97 -4.48 -10.11
C ALA A 28 -7.01 -4.44 -11.65
N LYS A 29 -7.21 -3.26 -12.24
CA LYS A 29 -7.05 -3.03 -13.70
C LYS A 29 -5.62 -3.30 -14.20
N ARG A 30 -4.62 -3.20 -13.32
CA ARG A 30 -3.22 -3.60 -13.62
C ARG A 30 -2.95 -5.09 -13.33
N GLY A 31 -3.97 -5.84 -12.90
CA GLY A 31 -3.92 -7.27 -12.64
C GLY A 31 -3.64 -7.66 -11.19
N ALA A 32 -3.40 -6.70 -10.29
CA ALA A 32 -3.14 -7.02 -8.88
C ALA A 32 -4.39 -7.55 -8.16
N ARG A 33 -4.19 -8.49 -7.22
CA ARG A 33 -5.24 -8.79 -6.23
C ARG A 33 -5.34 -7.59 -5.30
N SER A 34 -6.53 -7.04 -5.14
CA SER A 34 -6.74 -5.79 -4.42
C SER A 34 -7.78 -5.97 -3.33
N VAL A 35 -7.47 -5.54 -2.12
CA VAL A 35 -8.34 -5.66 -0.94
C VAL A 35 -8.64 -4.26 -0.42
N CYS A 36 -9.91 -3.91 -0.44
CA CYS A 36 -10.45 -2.68 0.09
C CYS A 36 -10.90 -2.90 1.53
N VAL A 37 -10.32 -2.20 2.50
CA VAL A 37 -10.80 -2.22 3.88
C VAL A 37 -11.44 -0.87 4.19
N GLU A 38 -12.75 -0.89 4.42
CA GLU A 38 -13.56 0.31 4.61
C GLU A 38 -14.62 0.05 5.69
N ILE A 39 -14.86 1.03 6.57
CA ILE A 39 -15.82 0.89 7.67
C ILE A 39 -17.22 1.35 7.26
N ASP A 40 -17.32 2.30 6.34
CA ASP A 40 -18.59 2.80 5.84
C ASP A 40 -19.20 1.82 4.82
N ARG A 41 -20.36 1.25 5.18
CA ARG A 41 -21.08 0.29 4.34
C ARG A 41 -21.55 0.87 3.00
N VAL A 42 -21.84 2.16 2.92
CA VAL A 42 -22.22 2.82 1.66
C VAL A 42 -21.00 2.84 0.73
N LEU A 43 -19.83 3.21 1.24
CA LEU A 43 -18.58 3.26 0.47
C LEU A 43 -18.10 1.87 0.03
N CYS A 44 -18.29 0.86 0.88
CA CYS A 44 -18.15 -0.54 0.48
C CYS A 44 -18.99 -0.89 -0.76
N ASN A 45 -20.30 -0.62 -0.71
CA ASN A 45 -21.20 -0.93 -1.80
C ASN A 45 -20.83 -0.14 -3.07
N VAL A 46 -20.41 1.12 -2.93
CA VAL A 46 -19.88 1.92 -4.04
C VAL A 46 -18.67 1.24 -4.66
N THR A 47 -17.72 0.77 -3.86
CA THR A 47 -16.52 0.08 -4.35
C THR A 47 -16.87 -1.22 -5.08
N GLU A 48 -17.78 -2.05 -4.54
CA GLU A 48 -18.22 -3.28 -5.20
C GLU A 48 -18.89 -3.01 -6.55
N ILE A 49 -19.79 -2.03 -6.60
CA ILE A 49 -20.45 -1.61 -7.84
C ILE A 49 -19.42 -1.11 -8.84
N TRP A 50 -18.47 -0.28 -8.39
CA TRP A 50 -17.44 0.29 -9.25
C TRP A 50 -16.51 -0.78 -9.80
N ALA A 51 -16.13 -1.77 -8.99
CA ALA A 51 -15.34 -2.92 -9.44
C ALA A 51 -16.05 -3.72 -10.53
N ARG A 52 -17.37 -3.95 -10.41
CA ARG A 52 -18.18 -4.63 -11.43
C ARG A 52 -18.31 -3.82 -12.72
N VAL A 53 -18.55 -2.51 -12.60
CA VAL A 53 -18.66 -1.60 -13.76
C VAL A 53 -17.34 -1.58 -14.56
N GLU A 54 -16.22 -1.64 -13.85
CA GLU A 54 -14.89 -1.65 -14.45
C GLU A 54 -14.41 -3.06 -14.86
N GLY A 55 -15.20 -4.10 -14.61
CA GLY A 55 -14.91 -5.49 -14.98
C GLY A 55 -13.70 -6.10 -14.26
N VAL A 56 -13.50 -5.75 -12.99
CA VAL A 56 -12.38 -6.22 -12.15
C VAL A 56 -12.83 -6.80 -10.81
N GLU A 57 -14.10 -7.14 -10.68
CA GLU A 57 -14.70 -7.71 -9.47
C GLU A 57 -14.07 -9.05 -9.05
N ASP A 58 -13.46 -9.78 -9.98
CA ASP A 58 -12.71 -11.02 -9.72
C ASP A 58 -11.41 -10.78 -8.94
N ARG A 59 -10.92 -9.53 -8.92
CA ARG A 59 -9.66 -9.13 -8.30
C ARG A 59 -9.83 -8.15 -7.15
N VAL A 60 -11.04 -7.64 -6.91
CA VAL A 60 -11.33 -6.70 -5.83
C VAL A 60 -12.14 -7.40 -4.75
N GLU A 61 -11.54 -7.53 -3.58
CA GLU A 61 -12.19 -7.98 -2.35
C GLU A 61 -12.54 -6.75 -1.50
N VAL A 62 -13.76 -6.68 -0.98
CA VAL A 62 -14.21 -5.59 -0.10
C VAL A 62 -14.49 -6.13 1.29
N ILE A 63 -13.78 -5.61 2.29
CA ILE A 63 -13.93 -5.96 3.70
C ILE A 63 -14.55 -4.78 4.43
N CYS A 64 -15.84 -4.89 4.72
CA CYS A 64 -16.62 -3.83 5.39
C CYS A 64 -16.45 -3.86 6.91
N LYS A 65 -15.27 -3.50 7.39
CA LYS A 65 -14.89 -3.46 8.80
C LYS A 65 -13.84 -2.37 9.06
N SER A 66 -13.66 -2.06 10.33
CA SER A 66 -12.48 -1.34 10.80
C SER A 66 -11.22 -2.08 10.39
N PHE A 67 -10.24 -1.38 9.80
CA PHE A 67 -8.94 -1.95 9.47
C PHE A 67 -8.12 -2.37 10.69
N PHE A 68 -8.46 -1.89 11.90
CA PHE A 68 -7.82 -2.40 13.13
C PHE A 68 -8.20 -3.86 13.42
N ASP A 69 -9.40 -4.28 12.99
CA ASP A 69 -9.96 -5.61 13.25
C ASP A 69 -9.70 -6.63 12.13
N VAL A 70 -9.03 -6.21 11.05
CA VAL A 70 -8.65 -7.07 9.93
C VAL A 70 -7.26 -7.64 10.17
N ASP A 71 -7.09 -8.96 10.09
CA ASP A 71 -5.80 -9.62 10.15
C ASP A 71 -5.02 -9.42 8.83
N LEU A 72 -4.03 -8.53 8.85
CA LEU A 72 -3.22 -8.23 7.67
C LEU A 72 -2.22 -9.35 7.36
N GLY A 73 -1.81 -10.13 8.36
CA GLY A 73 -0.89 -11.25 8.19
C GLY A 73 -1.52 -12.35 7.34
N SER A 74 -2.79 -12.67 7.58
CA SER A 74 -3.55 -13.63 6.76
C SER A 74 -3.76 -13.15 5.31
N VAL A 75 -3.88 -11.84 5.09
CA VAL A 75 -3.99 -11.26 3.74
C VAL A 75 -2.65 -11.30 2.99
N ASN A 76 -1.54 -11.22 3.74
CA ASN A 76 -0.15 -11.19 3.28
C ASN A 76 0.09 -10.22 2.10
N PRO A 77 -0.18 -8.91 2.29
CA PRO A 77 -0.05 -7.93 1.23
C PRO A 77 1.42 -7.76 0.80
N THR A 78 1.64 -7.51 -0.49
CA THR A 78 2.94 -7.01 -0.96
C THR A 78 3.01 -5.50 -0.87
N ILE A 79 1.85 -4.82 -0.91
CA ILE A 79 1.71 -3.37 -0.90
C ILE A 79 0.55 -2.99 0.02
N VAL A 80 0.78 -2.05 0.92
CA VAL A 80 -0.25 -1.39 1.72
C VAL A 80 -0.29 0.09 1.32
N TYR A 81 -1.48 0.60 1.03
CA TYR A 81 -1.74 2.02 0.83
C TYR A 81 -2.61 2.54 1.97
N ALA A 82 -2.30 3.74 2.47
CA ALA A 82 -3.10 4.40 3.50
C ALA A 82 -3.07 5.93 3.32
N TYR A 83 -4.24 6.53 3.18
CA TYR A 83 -4.40 7.99 3.22
C TYR A 83 -5.18 8.40 4.47
N LEU A 84 -4.49 8.46 5.59
CA LEU A 84 -5.08 8.59 6.93
C LEU A 84 -4.47 9.76 7.71
N TYR A 85 -5.22 10.27 8.70
CA TYR A 85 -4.73 11.33 9.58
C TYR A 85 -3.53 10.88 10.45
N PRO A 86 -2.66 11.81 10.90
CA PRO A 86 -1.47 11.47 11.69
C PRO A 86 -1.76 10.63 12.93
N SER A 87 -2.80 10.96 13.70
CA SER A 87 -3.20 10.24 14.92
C SER A 87 -3.67 8.81 14.64
N VAL A 88 -4.21 8.56 13.45
CA VAL A 88 -4.64 7.23 13.02
C VAL A 88 -3.43 6.42 12.56
N LEU A 89 -2.52 7.01 11.80
CA LEU A 89 -1.25 6.37 11.41
C LEU A 89 -0.39 5.99 12.63
N GLU A 90 -0.38 6.83 13.67
CA GLU A 90 0.31 6.55 14.93
C GLU A 90 -0.27 5.32 15.64
N GLN A 91 -1.60 5.20 15.70
CA GLN A 91 -2.28 4.03 16.26
C GLN A 91 -2.12 2.77 15.41
N LEU A 92 -2.05 2.93 14.08
CA LEU A 92 -1.91 1.84 13.12
C LEU A 92 -0.48 1.28 13.05
N SER A 93 0.52 2.12 13.35
CA SER A 93 1.95 1.80 13.24
C SER A 93 2.37 0.47 13.92
N PRO A 94 1.96 0.15 15.18
CA PRO A 94 2.30 -1.13 15.81
C PRO A 94 1.73 -2.33 15.05
N LYS A 95 0.47 -2.25 14.59
CA LYS A 95 -0.18 -3.31 13.81
C LYS A 95 0.56 -3.58 12.50
N LEU A 96 0.97 -2.53 11.79
CA LEU A 96 1.77 -2.67 10.56
C LEU A 96 3.12 -3.35 10.82
N GLU A 97 3.73 -3.07 11.98
CA GLU A 97 5.00 -3.68 12.37
C GLU A 97 4.85 -5.14 12.84
N ASP A 98 3.70 -5.50 13.43
CA ASP A 98 3.45 -6.83 13.98
C ASP A 98 2.91 -7.83 12.94
N GLU A 99 2.08 -7.37 12.01
CA GLU A 99 1.31 -8.26 11.12
C GLU A 99 1.87 -8.35 9.70
N LEU A 100 2.68 -7.38 9.25
CA LEU A 100 3.20 -7.38 7.89
C LEU A 100 4.52 -8.15 7.79
N SER A 101 4.58 -9.03 6.78
CA SER A 101 5.81 -9.71 6.38
C SER A 101 6.92 -8.71 6.01
N ASP A 102 8.18 -9.05 6.29
CA ASP A 102 9.34 -8.27 5.85
C ASP A 102 9.34 -8.07 4.32
N GLY A 103 9.77 -6.87 3.89
CA GLY A 103 9.80 -6.49 2.48
C GLY A 103 8.44 -6.02 1.91
N THR A 104 7.39 -5.94 2.72
CA THR A 104 6.11 -5.30 2.35
C THR A 104 6.34 -3.81 2.14
N ILE A 105 5.82 -3.28 1.04
CA ILE A 105 5.90 -1.85 0.73
C ILE A 105 4.69 -1.17 1.36
N ILE A 106 4.92 -0.11 2.13
CA ILE A 106 3.84 0.73 2.68
C ILE A 106 3.95 2.10 2.04
N VAL A 107 2.84 2.62 1.55
CA VAL A 107 2.74 3.97 1.00
C VAL A 107 1.69 4.76 1.76
N THR A 108 2.10 5.92 2.28
CA THR A 108 1.16 6.90 2.85
C THR A 108 1.13 8.18 2.03
N LEU A 109 -0.02 8.85 2.03
CA LEU A 109 -0.21 10.15 1.37
C LEU A 109 -0.38 11.26 2.41
N ASP A 110 0.25 12.40 2.15
CA ASP A 110 0.38 13.62 2.95
C ASP A 110 1.13 13.45 4.28
N PHE A 111 0.79 12.44 5.08
CA PHE A 111 1.34 12.27 6.42
C PHE A 111 2.28 11.06 6.52
N ALA A 112 3.41 11.26 7.19
CA ALA A 112 4.38 10.22 7.49
C ALA A 112 3.96 9.36 8.70
N ILE A 113 4.38 8.10 8.72
CA ILE A 113 4.26 7.24 9.90
C ILE A 113 5.32 7.65 10.92
N ARG A 114 4.88 8.13 12.10
CA ARG A 114 5.78 8.61 13.16
C ARG A 114 6.70 7.48 13.64
N GLY A 115 7.99 7.78 13.78
CA GLY A 115 9.01 6.82 14.25
C GLY A 115 9.54 5.87 13.17
N TRP A 116 8.88 5.76 12.03
CA TRP A 116 9.38 5.01 10.88
C TRP A 116 10.27 5.89 10.02
N SER A 117 11.23 5.28 9.34
CA SER A 117 12.10 6.00 8.41
C SER A 117 11.78 5.63 6.96
N PRO A 118 11.28 6.59 6.16
CA PRO A 118 10.92 6.32 4.78
C PRO A 118 12.16 5.99 3.96
N VAL A 119 12.01 5.07 3.00
CA VAL A 119 13.03 4.79 1.99
C VAL A 119 12.94 5.77 0.81
N TYR A 120 11.81 6.45 0.66
CA TYR A 120 11.56 7.43 -0.38
C TYR A 120 10.45 8.41 0.04
N ALA A 121 10.60 9.67 -0.35
CA ALA A 121 9.56 10.68 -0.21
C ALA A 121 9.57 11.58 -1.45
N ARG A 122 8.38 11.95 -1.96
CA ARG A 122 8.26 12.84 -3.12
C ARG A 122 7.02 13.73 -3.02
N VAL A 123 7.19 14.99 -3.39
CA VAL A 123 6.06 15.90 -3.63
C VAL A 123 5.43 15.59 -4.99
N LEU A 124 4.12 15.39 -4.98
CA LEU A 124 3.27 15.15 -6.14
C LEU A 124 2.25 16.28 -6.24
N VAL A 125 1.82 16.60 -7.45
CA VAL A 125 0.70 17.52 -7.66
C VAL A 125 -0.53 16.69 -8.02
N ASP A 126 -1.61 16.81 -7.27
CA ASP A 126 -2.86 16.10 -7.55
C ASP A 126 -3.68 16.75 -8.68
N GLU A 127 -4.78 16.10 -9.05
CA GLU A 127 -5.68 16.56 -10.12
C GLU A 127 -6.27 17.94 -9.83
N ASN A 128 -6.38 18.30 -8.55
CA ASN A 128 -6.88 19.58 -8.06
C ASN A 128 -5.77 20.63 -7.87
N LYS A 129 -4.54 20.34 -8.33
CA LYS A 129 -3.36 21.21 -8.21
C LYS A 129 -2.88 21.45 -6.78
N PHE A 130 -3.22 20.55 -5.86
CA PHE A 130 -2.64 20.57 -4.52
C PHE A 130 -1.36 19.75 -4.47
N ASP A 131 -0.36 20.29 -3.76
CA ASP A 131 0.82 19.55 -3.39
C ASP A 131 0.44 18.47 -2.37
N ARG A 132 0.87 17.25 -2.66
CA ARG A 132 0.73 16.07 -1.83
C ARG A 132 2.11 15.48 -1.59
N VAL A 133 2.33 14.91 -0.41
CA VAL A 133 3.60 14.21 -0.14
C VAL A 133 3.35 12.71 -0.12
N LEU A 134 4.01 11.97 -1.00
CA LEU A 134 4.00 10.52 -0.97
C LEU A 134 5.19 10.03 -0.16
N TRP A 135 4.93 9.22 0.85
CA TRP A 135 5.93 8.56 1.68
C TRP A 135 5.94 7.07 1.39
N MET A 136 7.11 6.47 1.28
CA MET A 136 7.27 5.03 1.03
C MET A 136 8.18 4.41 2.08
N TYR A 137 7.77 3.26 2.58
CA TYR A 137 8.44 2.47 3.60
C TYR A 137 8.55 1.02 3.15
N VAL A 138 9.51 0.30 3.72
CA VAL A 138 9.64 -1.15 3.55
C VAL A 138 9.78 -1.80 4.91
N THR A 139 8.88 -2.73 5.24
CA THR A 139 8.97 -3.51 6.48
C THR A 139 10.27 -4.32 6.51
N GLY A 140 10.89 -4.45 7.67
CA GLY A 140 12.25 -4.99 7.83
C GLY A 140 13.37 -3.97 7.54
N LEU A 141 13.05 -2.74 7.09
CA LEU A 141 14.03 -1.67 6.88
C LEU A 141 13.63 -0.35 7.53
N SER A 142 12.38 0.04 7.33
CA SER A 142 11.83 1.33 7.75
C SER A 142 11.32 1.34 9.19
N ASN A 143 10.89 0.19 9.71
CA ASN A 143 10.21 0.09 10.99
C ASN A 143 11.19 0.09 12.18
N PRO A 144 10.79 0.60 13.36
CA PRO A 144 11.65 0.70 14.53
C PRO A 144 12.30 -0.61 15.00
N LYS A 145 11.61 -1.76 14.91
CA LYS A 145 12.17 -3.08 15.28
C LYS A 145 13.30 -3.49 14.34
N ALA A 146 13.21 -3.23 13.04
CA ALA A 146 14.28 -3.55 12.10
C ALA A 146 15.61 -2.86 12.46
N ARG A 147 15.55 -1.62 12.95
CA ARG A 147 16.73 -0.86 13.39
C ARG A 147 17.42 -1.48 14.60
N ARG A 148 16.69 -2.24 15.42
CA ARG A 148 17.25 -2.95 16.58
C ARG A 148 18.01 -4.23 16.18
N VAL A 149 17.80 -4.76 14.97
CA VAL A 149 18.30 -6.08 14.54
C VAL A 149 19.54 -6.01 13.60
N GLY A 150 19.96 -4.81 13.18
CA GLY A 150 21.18 -4.62 12.38
C GLY A 150 20.94 -4.71 10.87
N ILE A 151 21.31 -3.65 10.16
CA ILE A 151 20.88 -3.32 8.78
C ILE A 151 21.43 -4.28 7.69
N ALA A 152 22.48 -5.06 8.00
CA ALA A 152 23.27 -5.75 6.97
C ALA A 152 22.54 -6.89 6.22
N LYS A 153 21.55 -7.56 6.83
CA LYS A 153 20.83 -8.68 6.17
C LYS A 153 19.72 -8.24 5.21
N ASN A 154 19.09 -7.08 5.44
CA ASN A 154 17.84 -6.71 4.76
C ASN A 154 18.03 -5.87 3.48
N LEU A 155 19.22 -5.28 3.31
CA LEU A 155 19.55 -4.48 2.13
C LEU A 155 19.61 -5.32 0.83
N GLY A 156 20.06 -6.57 0.92
CA GLY A 156 20.20 -7.47 -0.24
C GLY A 156 18.86 -7.87 -0.87
N LEU A 157 17.83 -8.11 -0.04
CA LEU A 157 16.46 -8.37 -0.48
C LEU A 157 15.82 -7.14 -1.14
N PHE A 158 16.10 -5.95 -0.62
CA PHE A 158 15.57 -4.70 -1.18
C PHE A 158 16.17 -4.38 -2.55
N VAL A 159 17.49 -4.48 -2.69
CA VAL A 159 18.17 -4.24 -3.97
C VAL A 159 17.77 -5.28 -5.02
N SER A 160 17.59 -6.55 -4.66
CA SER A 160 17.16 -7.59 -5.62
C SER A 160 15.73 -7.35 -6.10
N ARG A 161 14.80 -6.95 -5.22
CA ARG A 161 13.40 -6.68 -5.57
C ARG A 161 13.27 -5.43 -6.43
N LEU A 162 13.98 -4.34 -6.11
CA LEU A 162 14.01 -3.13 -6.95
C LEU A 162 14.67 -3.38 -8.32
N ARG A 163 15.78 -4.11 -8.38
CA ARG A 163 16.43 -4.45 -9.66
C ARG A 163 15.54 -5.33 -10.54
N SER A 164 14.81 -6.28 -9.97
CA SER A 164 13.84 -7.10 -10.70
C SER A 164 12.64 -6.31 -11.25
N ARG A 165 12.39 -5.10 -10.70
CA ARG A 165 11.35 -4.16 -11.13
C ARG A 165 11.88 -3.12 -12.14
N SER A 166 13.07 -2.58 -11.93
CA SER A 166 13.72 -1.59 -12.81
C SER A 166 14.11 -2.17 -14.18
N LEU A 167 14.54 -3.44 -14.27
CA LEU A 167 14.93 -4.07 -15.54
C LEU A 167 13.78 -4.34 -16.53
N ARG A 168 12.52 -4.04 -16.15
CA ARG A 168 11.34 -4.18 -17.03
C ARG A 168 10.69 -2.85 -17.42
N GLY A 169 11.16 -1.73 -16.87
CA GLY A 169 10.68 -0.38 -17.21
C GLY A 169 11.48 0.30 -18.32
N VAL A 170 12.54 -0.33 -18.83
CA VAL A 170 13.34 0.16 -19.96
C VAL A 170 13.45 -0.96 -21.00
N SER A 171 12.35 -1.15 -21.72
CA SER A 171 12.29 -1.98 -22.92
C SER A 171 11.37 -1.28 -23.90
N ASN A 172 11.96 -0.39 -24.69
CA ASN A 172 11.53 0.12 -26.00
C ASN A 172 10.03 0.10 -26.33
N ALA A 173 9.42 1.29 -26.26
CA ALA A 173 8.59 1.88 -27.33
C ALA A 173 8.42 3.38 -27.05
#